data_AF-A0A075H644-F1
#
_entry.id   AF-A0A075H644-F1
#
_cell.length_a   1.000
_cell.length_b   1.000
_cell.length_c   1.000
_cell.angle_alpha   90.00
_cell.angle_beta   90.00
_cell.angle_gamma   90.00
#
_symmetry.space_group_name_H-M   'P 1'
#
loop_
_entity.id
_entity.type
_entity.pdbx_description
1 polymer ?
#
loop_
_entity_poly.entity_id
_entity_poly.type
_entity_poly.pdbx_seq_one_letter_code
_entity_poly.pdbx_strand_id
1 'polypeptide(L)'
;MAAAERGSFMWGIVSITQLFLAVKLMDDFDGWLTTLIGASGAACVMVAIVLFRQEQRDLLINPMKKIQKEVHADQISKQGKGVWIGVVMWAAAMIFGAIAL
;
A
#
# COMPACT_ATOMS: atom_id res chain seq x y z
N MET A 1 11.47 2.11 -10.15
CA MET A 1 10.30 2.16 -9.25
C MET A 1 10.56 1.23 -8.10
N ALA A 2 11.17 1.79 -7.06
CA ALA A 2 11.17 1.15 -5.75
C ALA A 2 9.72 0.98 -5.28
N ALA A 3 9.46 0.01 -4.42
CA ALA A 3 8.10 -0.32 -3.99
C ALA A 3 7.36 0.89 -3.36
N ALA A 4 8.06 1.79 -2.66
CA ALA A 4 7.47 3.03 -2.12
C ALA A 4 7.00 4.03 -3.21
N GLU A 5 7.57 3.98 -4.41
CA GLU A 5 7.14 4.84 -5.52
C GLU A 5 5.98 4.24 -6.31
N ARG A 6 5.59 3.00 -6.01
CA ARG A 6 4.49 2.30 -6.69
C ARG A 6 3.18 2.67 -6.04
N GLY A 7 2.30 3.31 -6.81
CA GLY A 7 0.95 3.61 -6.37
C GLY A 7 0.21 2.34 -5.96
N SER A 8 0.42 1.24 -6.69
CA SER A 8 -0.16 -0.07 -6.37
C SER A 8 0.16 -0.55 -4.95
N PHE A 9 1.39 -0.30 -4.49
CA PHE A 9 1.86 -0.69 -3.16
C PHE A 9 1.23 0.15 -2.05
N MET A 10 1.18 1.47 -2.23
CA MET A 10 0.56 2.38 -1.25
C MET A 10 -0.93 2.10 -1.09
N TRP A 11 -1.67 1.97 -2.20
CA TRP A 11 -3.10 1.63 -2.16
C TRP A 11 -3.34 0.23 -1.59
N GLY A 12 -2.42 -0.71 -1.79
CA GLY A 12 -2.44 -2.01 -1.13
C GLY A 12 -2.39 -1.91 0.39
N ILE A 13 -1.42 -1.16 0.94
CA ILE A 13 -1.30 -0.97 2.40
C ILE A 13 -2.54 -0.27 2.99
N VAL A 14 -3.04 0.76 2.30
CA VAL A 14 -4.27 1.47 2.71
C VAL A 14 -5.46 0.52 2.72
N SER A 15 -5.61 -0.33 1.70
CA SER A 15 -6.70 -1.29 1.62
C SER A 15 -6.69 -2.29 2.77
N ILE A 16 -5.51 -2.82 3.13
CA ILE A 16 -5.38 -3.76 4.26
C ILE A 16 -5.74 -3.06 5.57
N THR A 17 -5.30 -1.81 5.75
CA THR A 17 -5.60 -1.03 6.94
C THR A 17 -7.10 -0.76 7.07
N GLN A 18 -7.79 -0.39 5.98
CA GLN A 18 -9.23 -0.15 6.00
C GLN A 18 -10.04 -1.42 6.24
N LEU A 19 -9.68 -2.55 5.62
CA LEU A 19 -10.35 -3.83 5.87
C LEU A 19 -10.14 -4.30 7.31
N PHE A 20 -8.95 -4.12 7.86
CA PHE A 20 -8.66 -4.42 9.26
C PHE A 20 -9.53 -3.59 10.21
N LEU A 21 -9.63 -2.27 9.98
CA LEU A 21 -10.49 -1.40 10.77
C LEU A 21 -11.96 -1.76 10.61
N ALA A 22 -12.42 -2.10 9.39
CA ALA A 22 -13.80 -2.54 9.17
C ALA A 22 -14.15 -3.78 9.99
N VAL A 23 -13.22 -4.74 10.10
CA VAL A 23 -13.44 -5.95 10.91
C VAL A 23 -13.44 -5.62 12.40
N LYS A 24 -12.48 -4.79 12.85
CA LYS A 24 -12.35 -4.46 14.28
C LYS A 24 -13.48 -3.59 14.81
N LEU A 25 -13.97 -2.66 14.00
CA LEU A 25 -15.00 -1.70 14.38
C LEU A 25 -16.42 -2.21 14.11
N MET A 26 -16.56 -3.45 13.65
CA MET A 26 -17.85 -4.00 13.20
C MET A 26 -18.90 -4.06 14.30
N ASP A 27 -18.48 -4.33 15.54
CA ASP A 27 -19.37 -4.46 16.69
C ASP A 27 -19.54 -3.14 17.47
N ASP A 28 -18.57 -2.23 17.38
CA ASP A 28 -18.51 -0.99 18.17
C ASP A 28 -19.14 0.23 17.48
N PHE A 29 -19.29 0.20 16.16
CA PHE A 29 -19.82 1.31 15.37
C PHE A 29 -21.12 0.93 14.66
N ASP A 30 -21.95 1.94 14.38
CA ASP A 30 -23.16 1.76 13.58
C ASP A 30 -22.85 1.04 12.26
N GLY A 31 -23.69 0.08 11.89
CA GLY A 31 -23.48 -0.75 10.70
C GLY A 31 -23.29 0.03 9.39
N TRP A 32 -23.79 1.27 9.30
CA TRP A 32 -23.55 2.13 8.13
C TRP A 32 -22.07 2.57 8.02
N LEU A 33 -21.39 2.83 9.14
CA LEU A 33 -19.99 3.23 9.14
C LEU A 33 -19.08 2.06 8.77
N THR A 34 -19.33 0.88 9.34
CA THR A 34 -18.60 -0.35 9.01
C THR A 34 -18.78 -0.70 7.52
N THR A 35 -19.98 -0.50 6.97
CA THR A 35 -20.25 -0.70 5.54
C THR A 35 -19.45 0.27 4.67
N LEU A 36 -19.38 1.56 5.05
CA LEU A 36 -18.58 2.55 4.33
C LEU A 36 -17.09 2.23 4.35
N ILE A 37 -16.54 1.86 5.52
CA ILE A 37 -15.12 1.53 5.68
C ILE A 37 -14.79 0.24 4.91
N GLY A 38 -15.66 -0.77 4.94
CA GLY A 38 -15.51 -2.00 4.17
C GLY A 38 -15.56 -1.76 2.65
N ALA A 39 -16.53 -0.95 2.19
CA ALA A 39 -16.66 -0.60 0.78
C ALA A 39 -15.48 0.23 0.27
N SER A 40 -14.99 1.19 1.07
CA SER A 40 -13.80 1.97 0.72
C SER A 40 -12.54 1.10 0.74
N GLY A 41 -12.44 0.13 1.66
CA GLY A 41 -11.36 -0.85 1.68
C GLY A 41 -11.33 -1.69 0.41
N ALA A 42 -12.47 -2.21 -0.02
CA ALA A 42 -12.61 -2.94 -1.28
C ALA A 42 -12.31 -2.07 -2.51
N ALA A 43 -12.73 -0.81 -2.51
CA ALA A 43 -12.39 0.15 -3.58
C ALA A 43 -10.86 0.38 -3.66
N CYS A 44 -10.18 0.50 -2.52
CA CYS A 44 -8.72 0.62 -2.47
C CYS A 44 -8.01 -0.61 -3.06
N VAL A 45 -8.54 -1.83 -2.83
CA VAL A 45 -8.02 -3.06 -3.48
C VAL A 45 -8.13 -2.96 -4.99
N MET A 46 -9.29 -2.53 -5.51
CA MET A 46 -9.50 -2.37 -6.95
C MET A 46 -8.54 -1.36 -7.56
N VAL A 47 -8.35 -0.21 -6.91
CA VAL A 47 -7.37 0.81 -7.33
C VAL A 47 -5.96 0.24 -7.34
N ALA A 48 -5.56 -0.48 -6.29
CA ALA A 48 -4.25 -1.11 -6.20
C ALA A 48 -4.01 -2.09 -7.36
N ILE A 49 -5.00 -2.91 -7.72
CA ILE A 49 -4.91 -3.88 -8.84
C ILE A 49 -4.81 -3.16 -10.19
N VAL A 50 -5.64 -2.13 -10.42
CA VAL A 50 -5.62 -1.37 -11.67
C VAL A 50 -4.26 -0.70 -11.87
N LEU A 51 -3.75 -0.03 -10.83
CA LEU A 51 -2.42 0.58 -10.86
C LEU A 51 -1.33 -0.47 -11.03
N PHE A 52 -1.42 -1.62 -10.38
CA PHE A 52 -0.46 -2.69 -10.56
C PHE A 52 -0.39 -3.13 -12.02
N ARG A 53 -1.55 -3.34 -12.67
CA ARG A 53 -1.61 -3.69 -14.10
C ARG A 53 -1.01 -2.60 -14.99
N GLN A 54 -1.26 -1.33 -14.68
CA GLN A 54 -0.65 -0.21 -15.40
C GLN A 54 0.88 -0.18 -15.23
N GLU A 55 1.37 -0.35 -14.00
CA GLU A 55 2.80 -0.38 -13.69
C GLU A 55 3.53 -1.56 -14.37
N GLN A 56 2.88 -2.73 -14.47
CA GLN A 56 3.40 -3.88 -15.21
C GLN A 56 3.41 -3.63 -16.72
N ARG A 57 2.35 -3.05 -17.27
CA ARG A 57 2.30 -2.70 -18.71
C ARG A 57 3.35 -1.67 -19.07
N ASP A 58 3.56 -0.65 -18.24
CA ASP A 58 4.60 0.35 -18.44
C ASP A 58 6.01 -0.24 -18.43
N LEU A 59 6.23 -1.23 -17.56
CA LEU A 59 7.48 -2.00 -17.53
C LEU A 59 7.71 -2.82 -18.81
N LEU A 60 6.65 -3.40 -19.37
CA LEU A 60 6.70 -4.20 -20.60
C LEU A 60 6.88 -3.34 -21.86
N ILE A 61 6.22 -2.18 -21.92
CA ILE A 61 6.22 -1.29 -23.09
C ILE A 61 7.49 -0.43 -23.14
N ASN A 62 8.02 -0.01 -22.00
CA ASN A 62 9.26 0.76 -21.95
C ASN A 62 10.17 0.32 -20.78
N PRO A 63 10.94 -0.76 -20.96
CA PRO A 63 11.86 -1.26 -19.94
C PRO A 63 13.00 -0.27 -19.62
N MET A 64 13.34 0.63 -20.54
CA MET A 64 14.43 1.60 -20.39
C MET A 64 14.04 2.93 -19.75
N LYS A 65 12.73 3.19 -19.53
CA LYS A 65 12.23 4.40 -18.83
C LYS A 65 12.83 4.58 -17.42
N LYS A 66 13.48 3.53 -16.89
CA LYS A 66 14.08 3.47 -15.54
C LYS A 66 15.62 3.49 -15.51
N ILE A 67 16.29 3.40 -16.66
CA ILE A 67 17.76 3.38 -16.74
C ILE A 67 18.35 4.81 -16.70
N GLN A 68 17.56 5.82 -17.10
CA GLN A 68 18.00 7.23 -17.21
C GLN A 68 17.55 8.16 -16.06
N LYS A 69 17.15 7.65 -14.89
CA LYS A 69 17.08 8.53 -13.72
C LYS A 69 18.53 8.65 -13.24
N GLU A 70 19.19 9.78 -13.48
CA GLU A 70 20.55 10.06 -12.96
C GLU A 70 20.50 10.09 -11.43
N VAL A 71 20.50 8.91 -10.84
CA VAL A 71 20.45 8.68 -9.41
C VAL A 71 21.69 7.89 -9.13
N HIS A 72 22.62 8.50 -8.40
CA HIS A 72 23.87 7.86 -8.01
C HIS A 72 23.56 6.49 -7.35
N ALA A 73 24.36 5.46 -7.67
CA ALA A 73 24.09 4.07 -7.31
C ALA A 73 23.86 3.85 -5.79
N ASP A 74 24.46 4.70 -4.97
CA ASP A 74 24.29 4.80 -3.52
C ASP A 74 22.84 5.15 -3.10
N GLN A 75 22.13 5.99 -3.84
CA GLN A 75 20.73 6.30 -3.55
C GLN A 75 19.77 5.16 -3.93
N ILE A 76 20.06 4.42 -5.01
CA ILE A 76 19.32 3.22 -5.39
C ILE A 76 19.45 2.14 -4.29
N SER A 77 20.65 1.98 -3.73
CA SER A 77 20.91 1.00 -2.65
C SER A 77 20.16 1.33 -1.34
N LYS A 78 19.95 2.61 -1.04
CA LYS A 78 19.25 3.07 0.17
C LYS A 78 17.73 3.06 0.01
N GLN A 79 17.21 3.16 -1.22
CA GLN A 79 15.77 3.21 -1.48
C GLN A 79 15.03 1.94 -1.04
N GLY A 80 15.66 0.77 -1.14
CA GLY A 80 15.08 -0.50 -0.67
C GLY A 80 14.98 -0.62 0.86
N LYS A 81 15.93 -0.03 1.60
CA LYS A 81 15.92 -0.05 3.08
C LYS A 81 14.79 0.81 3.66
N GLY A 82 14.52 1.97 3.06
CA GLY A 82 13.45 2.88 3.51
C GLY A 82 12.04 2.26 3.42
N VAL A 83 11.77 1.49 2.36
CA VAL A 83 10.50 0.76 2.20
C VAL A 83 10.28 -0.21 3.35
N TRP A 84 11.29 -1.03 3.67
CA TRP A 84 11.18 -2.04 4.72
C TRP A 84 10.98 -1.43 6.11
N ILE A 85 11.63 -0.30 6.40
CA ILE A 85 11.39 0.43 7.65
C ILE A 85 9.92 0.86 7.75
N GLY A 86 9.36 1.42 6.66
CA GLY A 86 7.95 1.80 6.61
C GLY A 86 6.99 0.63 6.78
N VAL A 87 7.27 -0.51 6.15
CA VAL A 87 6.46 -1.73 6.27
C VAL A 87 6.51 -2.29 7.69
N VAL A 88 7.69 -2.34 8.31
CA VAL A 88 7.84 -2.83 9.69
C VAL A 88 7.12 -1.91 10.67
N MET A 89 7.23 -0.60 10.50
CA MET A 89 6.51 0.37 11.34
C MET A 89 5.00 0.24 11.17
N TRP A 90 4.50 0.10 9.94
CA TRP A 90 3.09 -0.14 9.66
C TRP A 90 2.61 -1.47 10.29
N ALA A 91 3.38 -2.55 10.13
CA ALA A 91 3.03 -3.84 10.71
C ALA A 91 2.98 -3.78 12.25
N ALA A 92 3.93 -3.09 12.88
CA ALA A 92 3.92 -2.86 14.32
C ALA A 92 2.68 -2.06 14.76
N ALA A 93 2.29 -1.03 14.01
CA ALA A 93 1.07 -0.27 14.28
C ALA A 93 -0.20 -1.12 14.14
N MET A 94 -0.27 -2.01 13.15
CA MET A 94 -1.38 -2.94 12.97
C MET A 94 -1.49 -3.94 14.13
N ILE A 95 -0.36 -4.48 14.59
CA ILE A 95 -0.32 -5.38 15.76
C ILE A 95 -0.77 -4.64 17.02
N PHE A 96 -0.26 -3.43 17.24
CA PHE A 96 -0.69 -2.62 18.38
C PHE A 96 -2.19 -2.31 18.31
N GLY A 97 -2.68 -1.89 17.14
CA GLY A 97 -4.10 -1.68 16.89
C GLY A 97 -4.93 -2.94 17.13
N ALA A 98 -4.40 -4.14 16.85
CA ALA A 98 -5.12 -5.38 17.11
C ALA A 98 -5.28 -5.71 18.60
N ILE A 99 -4.42 -5.16 19.46
CA ILE A 99 -4.44 -5.35 20.91
C ILE A 99 -5.21 -4.22 21.61
N ALA A 100 -5.04 -2.98 21.13
CA ALA A 100 -5.57 -1.77 21.76
C ALA A 100 -6.99 -1.39 21.30
N LEU A 101 -7.41 -1.83 20.10
CA LEU A 101 -8.79 -1.76 19.58
C LEU A 101 -9.40 -3.16 19.60
#